data_AF-A0A7S2MA79-F1
#
_entry.id   AF-A0A7S2MA79-F1
#
_cell.length_a   1.000
_cell.length_b   1.000
_cell.length_c   1.000
_cell.angle_alpha   90.00
_cell.angle_beta   90.00
_cell.angle_gamma   90.00
#
_symmetry.space_group_name_H-M   'P 1'
#
loop_
_entity.id
_entity.type
_entity.pdbx_description
1 polymer ?
#
loop_
_entity_poly.entity_id
_entity_poly.type
_entity_poly.pdbx_seq_one_letter_code
_entity_poly.pdbx_strand_id
1 'polypeptide(L)'
;FTTTEKASMHMAGGAKKVVISAPSADAPMFVMGVNAEKYDSSMDVVSNASCTTNCLAPLAKVINDEFGIKEALMTTVHAVTATQQTVDGPSQKDWRGGRAACYNIIPSSTGAAKAVGKVIPELNGKLTGMSFRVPTANVSVVDLTCVLGKGADY
;
A
#
# COMPACT_ATOMS: atom_id res chain seq x y z
N PHE A 1 10.23 8.60 10.06
CA PHE A 1 10.33 9.80 9.21
C PHE A 1 9.54 9.57 7.92
N THR A 2 8.21 9.62 7.98
CA THR A 2 7.33 9.27 6.83
C THR A 2 6.68 10.48 6.17
N THR A 3 6.92 11.69 6.67
CA THR A 3 6.54 12.94 6.01
C THR A 3 7.75 13.56 5.34
N THR A 4 7.53 14.43 4.34
CA THR A 4 8.60 15.14 3.63
C THR A 4 9.48 15.89 4.63
N GLU A 5 8.90 16.71 5.51
CA GLU A 5 9.63 17.46 6.54
C GLU A 5 10.54 16.57 7.39
N LYS A 6 10.01 15.46 7.89
CA LYS A 6 10.74 14.53 8.75
C LYS A 6 11.84 13.79 7.98
N ALA A 7 11.58 13.40 6.74
CA ALA A 7 12.54 12.71 5.90
C ALA A 7 13.67 13.64 5.43
N SER A 8 13.38 14.92 5.19
CA SER A 8 14.38 15.93 4.80
C SER A 8 15.47 16.16 5.84
N MET A 9 15.27 15.74 7.10
CA MET A 9 16.35 15.78 8.10
C MET A 9 17.58 14.94 7.72
N HIS A 10 17.43 13.90 6.88
CA HIS A 10 18.58 13.19 6.33
C HIS A 10 19.44 14.08 5.41
N MET A 11 18.83 15.07 4.76
CA MET A 11 19.55 16.01 3.89
C MET A 11 20.37 17.01 4.71
N ALA A 12 19.90 17.40 5.90
CA ALA A 12 20.71 18.15 6.86
C ALA A 12 21.97 17.37 7.28
N GLY A 13 21.92 16.03 7.24
CA GLY A 13 23.06 15.13 7.43
C GLY A 13 23.94 14.92 6.19
N GLY A 14 23.66 15.60 5.07
CA GLY A 14 24.45 15.53 3.83
C GLY A 14 23.91 14.57 2.75
N ALA A 15 22.79 13.89 2.99
CA ALA A 15 22.15 13.09 1.94
C ALA A 15 21.59 14.00 0.84
N LYS A 16 21.72 13.58 -0.43
CA LYS A 16 21.18 14.33 -1.57
C LYS A 16 19.70 14.06 -1.82
N LYS A 17 19.26 12.82 -1.57
CA LYS A 17 17.88 12.35 -1.79
C LYS A 17 17.50 11.32 -0.75
N VAL A 18 16.20 11.14 -0.55
CA VAL A 18 15.62 10.22 0.42
C VAL A 18 14.49 9.43 -0.24
N VAL A 19 14.53 8.10 -0.08
CA VAL A 19 13.43 7.21 -0.45
C VAL A 19 12.80 6.68 0.84
N ILE A 20 11.54 7.03 1.08
CA ILE A 20 10.73 6.52 2.18
C ILE A 20 10.21 5.14 1.78
N SER A 21 10.60 4.10 2.52
CA SER A 21 10.19 2.70 2.30
C SER A 21 8.78 2.37 2.84
N ALA A 22 7.92 3.38 2.96
CA ALA A 22 6.56 3.29 3.46
C ALA A 22 5.69 4.37 2.80
N PRO A 23 4.35 4.26 2.86
CA PRO A 23 3.46 5.31 2.39
C PRO A 23 3.76 6.63 3.10
N SER A 24 3.81 7.71 2.32
CA SER A 24 3.91 9.07 2.82
C SER A 24 2.58 9.81 2.66
N ALA A 25 2.32 10.74 3.59
CA ALA A 25 1.15 11.60 3.52
C ALA A 25 1.31 12.66 2.42
N ASP A 26 2.53 13.16 2.23
CA ASP A 26 2.88 14.37 1.48
C ASP A 26 4.00 14.15 0.45
N ALA A 27 4.88 13.16 0.60
CA ALA A 27 5.90 12.87 -0.41
C ALA A 27 5.30 12.20 -1.66
N PRO A 28 5.72 12.59 -2.88
CA PRO A 28 5.32 11.92 -4.13
C PRO A 28 5.58 10.41 -4.06
N MET A 29 4.61 9.63 -4.50
CA MET A 29 4.63 8.18 -4.41
C MET A 29 4.90 7.55 -5.77
N PHE A 30 5.81 6.58 -5.81
CA PHE A 30 6.19 5.86 -7.01
C PHE A 30 6.09 4.35 -6.81
N VAL A 31 5.60 3.66 -7.84
CA VAL A 31 5.59 2.21 -7.98
C VAL A 31 6.27 1.86 -9.30
N MET A 32 7.26 0.98 -9.22
CA MET A 32 8.03 0.52 -10.38
C MET A 32 7.11 -0.20 -11.38
N GLY A 33 7.24 0.14 -12.66
CA GLY A 33 6.38 -0.39 -13.73
C GLY A 33 4.97 0.20 -13.78
N VAL A 34 4.65 1.18 -12.92
CA VAL A 34 3.33 1.85 -12.91
C VAL A 34 3.45 3.34 -13.24
N ASN A 35 4.26 4.07 -12.47
CA ASN A 35 4.40 5.52 -12.65
C ASN A 35 5.83 6.04 -12.39
N ALA A 36 6.83 5.15 -12.34
CA ALA A 36 8.22 5.51 -12.04
C ALA A 36 8.83 6.45 -13.10
N GLU A 37 8.31 6.44 -14.33
CA GLU A 37 8.66 7.37 -15.40
C GLU A 37 8.28 8.83 -15.12
N LYS A 38 7.38 9.07 -14.15
CA LYS A 38 6.98 10.42 -13.70
C LYS A 38 7.93 10.99 -12.66
N TYR A 39 8.95 10.24 -12.24
CA TYR A 39 9.96 10.73 -11.34
C TYR A 39 10.74 11.87 -11.99
N ASP A 40 10.87 12.98 -11.28
CA ASP A 40 11.72 14.10 -11.69
C ASP A 40 12.92 14.27 -10.76
N SER A 41 14.05 14.67 -11.33
CA SER A 41 15.30 14.84 -10.57
C SER A 41 15.25 15.98 -9.55
N SER A 42 14.28 16.90 -9.62
CA SER A 42 14.03 17.89 -8.56
C SER A 42 13.32 17.31 -7.33
N MET A 43 12.82 16.08 -7.41
CA MET A 43 12.19 15.40 -6.27
C MET A 43 13.27 14.78 -5.37
N ASP A 44 13.53 15.45 -4.25
CA ASP A 44 14.53 15.03 -3.27
C ASP A 44 14.02 13.98 -2.29
N VAL A 45 12.73 14.02 -1.94
CA VAL A 45 12.09 13.07 -1.03
C VAL A 45 10.92 12.40 -1.73
N VAL A 46 10.97 11.08 -1.84
CA VAL A 46 9.93 10.27 -2.50
C VAL A 46 9.53 9.07 -1.66
N SER A 47 8.35 8.49 -1.92
CA SER A 47 7.84 7.30 -1.24
C SER A 47 7.72 6.12 -2.20
N ASN A 48 8.21 4.96 -1.76
CA ASN A 48 8.05 3.69 -2.49
C ASN A 48 6.72 2.98 -2.19
N ALA A 49 5.71 3.74 -1.76
CA ALA A 49 4.39 3.22 -1.36
C ALA A 49 4.49 2.15 -0.25
N SER A 50 3.59 1.17 -0.27
CA SER A 50 3.61 -0.02 0.62
C SER A 50 3.80 -1.30 -0.20
N CYS A 51 4.12 -2.41 0.45
CA CYS A 51 4.15 -3.73 -0.17
C CYS A 51 2.82 -4.08 -0.87
N THR A 52 1.68 -3.87 -0.22
CA THR A 52 0.36 -4.15 -0.81
C THR A 52 0.04 -3.23 -1.98
N THR A 53 0.42 -1.94 -1.93
CA THR A 53 0.25 -1.04 -3.09
C THR A 53 1.12 -1.48 -4.27
N ASN A 54 2.36 -1.90 -4.03
CA ASN A 54 3.24 -2.44 -5.08
C ASN A 54 2.73 -3.77 -5.66
N CYS A 55 1.99 -4.57 -4.88
CA CYS A 55 1.33 -5.78 -5.39
C CYS A 55 0.09 -5.44 -6.24
N LEU A 56 -0.77 -4.53 -5.75
CA LEU A 56 -2.04 -4.22 -6.39
C LEU A 56 -1.91 -3.32 -7.62
N ALA A 57 -1.05 -2.29 -7.57
CA ALA A 57 -1.01 -1.27 -8.61
C ALA A 57 -0.62 -1.79 -10.00
N PRO A 58 0.39 -2.68 -10.17
CA PRO A 58 0.71 -3.24 -11.49
C PRO A 58 -0.47 -4.04 -12.08
N LEU A 59 -1.12 -4.87 -11.27
CA LEU A 59 -2.29 -5.65 -11.70
C LEU A 59 -3.46 -4.72 -12.08
N ALA A 60 -3.75 -3.74 -11.21
CA ALA A 60 -4.82 -2.78 -11.45
C ALA A 60 -4.57 -1.95 -12.71
N LYS A 61 -3.31 -1.59 -13.00
CA LYS A 61 -2.93 -0.90 -14.23
C LYS A 61 -3.28 -1.72 -15.47
N VAL A 62 -2.79 -2.97 -15.54
CA VAL A 62 -3.03 -3.85 -16.70
C VAL A 62 -4.53 -4.07 -16.92
N ILE A 63 -5.27 -4.41 -15.86
CA ILE A 63 -6.73 -4.63 -15.96
C ILE A 63 -7.45 -3.35 -16.41
N ASN A 64 -7.06 -2.20 -15.86
CA ASN A 64 -7.69 -0.93 -16.22
C ASN A 64 -7.39 -0.50 -17.66
N ASP A 65 -6.15 -0.67 -18.12
CA ASP A 65 -5.74 -0.29 -19.47
C ASP A 65 -6.51 -1.12 -20.53
N GLU A 66 -6.68 -2.43 -20.29
CA GLU A 66 -7.36 -3.34 -21.22
C GLU A 66 -8.90 -3.27 -21.12
N PHE A 67 -9.43 -3.46 -19.91
CA PHE A 67 -10.86 -3.69 -19.67
C PHE A 67 -11.55 -2.52 -18.99
N GLY A 68 -10.79 -1.60 -18.39
CA GLY A 68 -11.30 -0.53 -17.53
C GLY A 68 -11.79 -1.06 -16.19
N ILE A 69 -11.48 -0.35 -15.11
CA ILE A 69 -12.06 -0.61 -13.78
C ILE A 69 -13.09 0.48 -13.48
N LYS A 70 -14.34 0.07 -13.21
CA LYS A 70 -15.42 0.97 -12.76
C LYS A 70 -15.33 1.22 -11.25
N GLU A 71 -15.24 0.15 -10.49
CA GLU A 71 -15.04 0.13 -9.04
C GLU A 71 -14.43 -1.22 -8.63
N ALA A 72 -13.70 -1.23 -7.51
CA ALA A 72 -13.14 -2.47 -6.99
C ALA A 72 -12.94 -2.47 -5.48
N LEU A 73 -13.08 -3.65 -4.90
CA LEU A 73 -12.79 -3.95 -3.50
C LEU A 73 -11.63 -4.93 -3.43
N MET A 74 -10.64 -4.59 -2.60
CA MET A 74 -9.48 -5.44 -2.36
C MET A 74 -9.46 -5.97 -0.94
N THR A 75 -9.16 -7.25 -0.80
CA THR A 75 -8.76 -7.85 0.47
C THR A 75 -7.32 -8.31 0.33
N THR A 76 -6.47 -8.01 1.31
CA THR A 76 -5.17 -8.68 1.41
C THR A 76 -5.15 -9.62 2.60
N VAL A 77 -4.87 -10.89 2.33
CA VAL A 77 -4.52 -11.85 3.39
C VAL A 77 -3.03 -11.70 3.62
N HIS A 78 -2.69 -11.10 4.75
CA HIS A 78 -1.38 -10.55 5.01
C HIS A 78 -0.67 -11.31 6.12
N ALA A 79 0.61 -11.63 5.92
CA ALA A 79 1.45 -12.18 6.97
C ALA A 79 1.53 -11.26 8.21
N VAL A 80 1.85 -11.82 9.36
CA VAL A 80 2.11 -11.02 10.56
C VAL A 80 3.27 -10.05 10.33
N THR A 81 3.25 -8.89 11.00
CA THR A 81 4.32 -7.90 10.91
C THR A 81 4.87 -7.54 12.28
N ALA A 82 6.03 -6.88 12.32
CA ALA A 82 6.70 -6.45 13.56
C ALA A 82 5.89 -5.47 14.43
N THR A 83 4.79 -4.91 13.92
CA THR A 83 3.90 -4.03 14.70
C THR A 83 2.90 -4.79 15.57
N GLN A 84 2.74 -6.10 15.37
CA GLN A 84 1.80 -6.93 16.11
C GLN A 84 2.43 -7.55 17.35
N GLN A 85 1.58 -7.96 18.30
CA GLN A 85 2.00 -8.49 19.59
C GLN A 85 2.08 -10.03 19.59
N THR A 86 3.06 -10.59 20.32
CA THR A 86 3.24 -12.05 20.46
C THR A 86 2.10 -12.68 21.26
N VAL A 87 1.64 -11.98 22.31
CA VAL A 87 0.46 -12.28 23.12
C VAL A 87 -0.42 -11.04 23.22
N ASP A 88 -1.62 -11.15 23.79
CA ASP A 88 -2.52 -10.00 23.95
C ASP A 88 -1.84 -8.87 24.74
N GLY A 89 -1.84 -7.66 24.17
CA GLY A 89 -1.15 -6.50 24.73
C GLY A 89 -1.72 -5.15 24.28
N PRO A 90 -1.28 -4.05 24.90
CA PRO A 90 -1.82 -2.72 24.62
C PRO A 90 -1.43 -2.24 23.21
N SER A 91 -2.43 -1.92 22.39
CA SER A 91 -2.27 -1.29 21.07
C SER A 91 -3.32 -0.21 20.88
N GLN A 92 -3.07 0.99 21.43
CA GLN A 92 -4.09 2.05 21.53
C GLN A 92 -4.59 2.55 20.18
N LYS A 93 -3.74 2.55 19.14
CA LYS A 93 -4.07 3.01 17.79
C LYS A 93 -4.73 1.94 16.93
N ASP A 94 -4.66 0.68 17.34
CA ASP A 94 -5.19 -0.49 16.63
C ASP A 94 -5.49 -1.61 17.62
N TRP A 95 -6.67 -1.57 18.22
CA TRP A 95 -7.06 -2.51 19.28
C TRP A 95 -7.04 -3.97 18.80
N ARG A 96 -7.40 -4.21 17.53
CA ARG A 96 -7.38 -5.57 16.95
C ARG A 96 -5.95 -6.07 16.77
N GLY A 97 -5.03 -5.20 16.34
CA GLY A 97 -3.60 -5.52 16.21
C GLY A 97 -2.88 -5.81 17.53
N GLY A 98 -3.47 -5.45 18.67
CA GLY A 98 -2.95 -5.80 20.00
C GLY A 98 -3.22 -7.24 20.42
N ARG A 99 -4.03 -8.00 19.67
CA ARG A 99 -4.29 -9.41 19.94
C ARG A 99 -3.15 -10.30 19.48
N ALA A 100 -2.98 -11.46 20.12
CA ALA A 100 -1.89 -12.40 19.86
C ALA A 100 -1.81 -12.82 18.37
N ALA A 101 -0.78 -12.34 17.68
CA ALA A 101 -0.70 -12.34 16.21
C ALA A 101 -0.69 -13.74 15.59
N CYS A 102 0.01 -14.69 16.22
CA CYS A 102 0.22 -16.04 15.69
C CYS A 102 -0.95 -17.00 15.96
N TYR A 103 -2.05 -16.53 16.55
CA TYR A 103 -3.18 -17.36 16.97
C TYR A 103 -4.54 -16.82 16.51
N ASN A 104 -4.54 -15.75 15.70
CA ASN A 104 -5.76 -15.06 15.30
C ASN A 104 -5.76 -14.71 13.81
N ILE A 105 -6.95 -14.62 13.23
CA ILE A 105 -7.20 -13.85 12.01
C ILE A 105 -7.60 -12.44 12.47
N ILE A 106 -6.76 -11.44 12.18
CA ILE A 106 -6.92 -10.08 12.69
C ILE A 106 -7.33 -9.15 11.55
N PRO A 107 -8.60 -8.71 11.48
CA PRO A 107 -9.03 -7.76 10.45
C PRO A 107 -8.46 -6.37 10.72
N SER A 108 -8.06 -5.66 9.67
CA SER A 108 -7.48 -4.33 9.73
C SER A 108 -7.88 -3.49 8.54
N SER A 109 -8.06 -2.18 8.76
CA SER A 109 -8.11 -1.21 7.67
C SER A 109 -6.75 -1.15 6.98
N THR A 110 -6.74 -0.73 5.71
CA THR A 110 -5.53 -0.44 4.96
C THR A 110 -5.77 0.72 3.99
N GLY A 111 -4.77 1.56 3.81
CA GLY A 111 -4.77 2.62 2.80
C GLY A 111 -4.27 2.17 1.43
N ALA A 112 -3.84 0.91 1.27
CA ALA A 112 -3.11 0.45 0.10
C ALA A 112 -3.90 0.58 -1.21
N ALA A 113 -5.18 0.22 -1.21
CA ALA A 113 -6.07 0.35 -2.37
C ALA A 113 -6.34 1.82 -2.73
N LYS A 114 -6.56 2.68 -1.74
CA LYS A 114 -6.71 4.13 -1.96
C LYS A 114 -5.42 4.75 -2.51
N ALA A 115 -4.25 4.26 -2.09
CA ALA A 115 -2.96 4.72 -2.58
C ALA A 115 -2.73 4.39 -4.08
N VAL A 116 -3.41 3.38 -4.62
CA VAL A 116 -3.40 3.11 -6.08
C VAL A 116 -3.89 4.34 -6.85
N GLY A 117 -4.92 5.03 -6.35
CA GLY A 117 -5.41 6.27 -6.95
C GLY A 117 -4.40 7.42 -6.99
N LYS A 118 -3.35 7.39 -6.15
CA LYS A 118 -2.25 8.37 -6.20
C LYS A 118 -1.26 8.07 -7.33
N VAL A 119 -1.01 6.79 -7.60
CA VAL A 119 -0.03 6.34 -8.62
C VAL A 119 -0.68 6.12 -10.00
N ILE A 120 -1.97 5.83 -10.04
CA ILE A 120 -2.82 5.67 -11.22
C ILE A 120 -4.03 6.61 -11.06
N PRO A 121 -3.93 7.90 -11.47
CA PRO A 121 -4.96 8.91 -11.21
C PRO A 121 -6.34 8.56 -11.75
N GLU A 122 -6.44 7.82 -12.85
CA GLU A 122 -7.72 7.35 -13.43
C GLU A 122 -8.48 6.32 -12.56
N LEU A 123 -7.79 5.77 -11.54
CA LEU A 123 -8.35 4.87 -10.53
C LEU A 123 -8.65 5.58 -9.21
N ASN A 124 -8.43 6.89 -9.12
CA ASN A 124 -8.70 7.64 -7.89
C ASN A 124 -10.18 7.58 -7.50
N GLY A 125 -10.45 7.22 -6.25
CA GLY A 125 -11.80 7.05 -5.71
C GLY A 125 -12.51 5.75 -6.09
N LYS A 126 -11.95 4.92 -6.98
CA LYS A 126 -12.58 3.67 -7.46
C LYS A 126 -12.21 2.44 -6.63
N LEU A 127 -11.07 2.48 -5.93
CA LEU A 127 -10.52 1.35 -5.20
C LEU A 127 -10.49 1.63 -3.69
N THR A 128 -11.01 0.69 -2.91
CA THR A 128 -10.79 0.63 -1.46
C THR A 128 -10.60 -0.83 -1.04
N GLY A 129 -10.25 -1.06 0.22
CA GLY A 129 -10.01 -2.41 0.68
C GLY A 129 -9.73 -2.56 2.15
N MET A 130 -9.54 -3.80 2.55
CA MET A 130 -9.20 -4.20 3.91
C MET A 130 -8.11 -5.27 3.92
N SER A 131 -7.67 -5.67 5.10
CA SER A 131 -6.72 -6.75 5.28
C SER A 131 -7.14 -7.70 6.39
N PHE A 132 -6.77 -8.96 6.24
CA PHE A 132 -6.77 -9.94 7.32
C PHE A 132 -5.33 -10.35 7.58
N ARG A 133 -4.82 -10.00 8.76
CA ARG A 133 -3.50 -10.46 9.20
C ARG A 133 -3.61 -11.89 9.74
N VAL A 134 -2.81 -12.81 9.22
CA VAL A 134 -2.90 -14.24 9.52
C VAL A 134 -1.56 -14.82 10.00
N PRO A 135 -1.54 -15.97 10.71
CA PRO A 135 -0.35 -16.57 11.32
C PRO A 135 0.69 -17.16 10.35
N THR A 136 1.07 -16.43 9.31
CA THR A 136 2.22 -16.72 8.45
C THR A 136 3.32 -15.69 8.70
N ALA A 137 4.57 -16.13 8.76
CA ALA A 137 5.70 -15.26 9.12
C ALA A 137 6.09 -14.28 7.99
N ASN A 138 5.79 -14.63 6.74
CA ASN A 138 6.04 -13.81 5.56
C ASN A 138 5.14 -14.30 4.41
N VAL A 139 5.10 -13.54 3.32
CA VAL A 139 4.25 -13.70 2.13
C VAL A 139 2.78 -13.36 2.41
N SER A 140 2.21 -12.59 1.48
CA SER A 140 0.84 -12.12 1.52
C SER A 140 0.23 -12.29 0.13
N VAL A 141 -1.10 -12.26 0.06
CA VAL A 141 -1.84 -12.31 -1.21
C VAL A 141 -2.81 -11.15 -1.29
N VAL A 142 -3.03 -10.65 -2.51
CA VAL A 142 -4.08 -9.70 -2.85
C VAL A 142 -5.20 -10.46 -3.53
N ASP A 143 -6.42 -10.29 -3.01
CA ASP A 143 -7.67 -10.69 -3.61
C ASP A 143 -8.39 -9.41 -4.07
N LEU A 144 -8.59 -9.28 -5.39
CA LEU A 144 -9.18 -8.11 -6.02
C LEU A 144 -10.49 -8.50 -6.70
N THR A 145 -11.61 -8.01 -6.17
CA THR A 145 -12.91 -8.08 -6.83
C THR A 145 -13.15 -6.75 -7.54
N CYS A 146 -13.34 -6.76 -8.86
CA CYS A 146 -13.55 -5.54 -9.64
C CYS A 146 -14.71 -5.68 -10.63
N VAL A 147 -15.40 -4.57 -10.87
CA VAL A 147 -16.41 -4.44 -11.94
C VAL A 147 -15.72 -3.85 -13.16
N LEU A 148 -15.67 -4.61 -14.26
CA LEU A 148 -15.00 -4.20 -15.48
C LEU A 148 -15.83 -3.22 -16.32
N GLY A 149 -15.13 -2.38 -17.08
CA GLY A 149 -15.71 -1.50 -18.10
C GLY A 149 -16.24 -2.29 -19.30
N LYS A 150 -15.44 -3.24 -19.77
CA LYS A 150 -15.69 -4.15 -20.89
C LYS A 150 -15.78 -5.60 -20.38
N GLY A 151 -16.57 -6.43 -21.07
CA GLY A 151 -16.63 -7.87 -20.78
C GLY A 151 -15.30 -8.57 -21.10
N ALA A 152 -14.96 -9.58 -20.32
CA ALA A 152 -13.76 -10.40 -20.49
C ALA A 152 -14.02 -11.82 -19.99
N ASP A 153 -13.35 -12.79 -20.58
CA ASP A 153 -13.22 -14.14 -20.04
C ASP A 153 -11.98 -14.23 -19.14
N TYR A 154 -11.90 -15.26 -18.29
CA TYR A 154 -10.76 -15.48 -17.40
C TYR A 154 -9.55 -16.03 -18.15
#